data_AF-A0A0G0ZAX1-F1
#
_entry.id   AF-A0A0G0ZAX1-F1
#
_cell.length_a   1.000
_cell.length_b   1.000
_cell.length_c   1.000
_cell.angle_alpha   90.00
_cell.angle_beta   90.00
_cell.angle_gamma   90.00
#
_symmetry.space_group_name_H-M   'P 1'
#
loop_
_entity.id
_entity.type
_entity.pdbx_description
1 polymer ?
#
loop_
_entity_poly.entity_id
_entity_poly.type
_entity_poly.pdbx_seq_one_letter_code
_entity_poly.pdbx_strand_id
1 'polypeptide(L)'
;MVMLGKYRTGKAPFKTVYLHGLVRDKDRQKMSKSKGNVIDPLGVADLYGADALRMALVIGNTAGNDIIISEEKVKGYRNFANKIWNATRFVLMNVKETPAKKISFTPEQKKALQKLDEITRKTAKDLDELKFHHAAENLYHFFWHYYADKVIEDTKKDLNSGDKNISESTKALLLKFHTTLLKLLHPFMPHITEKIWELIPRENKKMLIIEEWPKSSRK
;
A
#
# COMPACT_ATOMS: atom_id res chain seq x y z
N MET A 1 -1.82 15.41 30.36
CA MET A 1 -0.63 14.60 30.01
C MET A 1 0.68 15.38 30.15
N VAL A 2 0.88 16.47 29.41
CA VAL A 2 2.16 17.22 29.44
C VAL A 2 2.51 17.76 30.84
N MET A 3 1.54 18.41 31.50
CA MET A 3 1.74 18.98 32.84
C MET A 3 2.16 17.92 33.87
N LEU A 4 1.41 16.81 33.95
CA LEU A 4 1.71 15.72 34.88
C LEU A 4 3.06 15.04 34.56
N GLY A 5 3.37 14.82 33.28
CA GLY A 5 4.64 14.23 32.85
C GLY A 5 5.84 15.09 33.25
N LYS A 6 5.77 16.41 33.01
CA LYS A 6 6.81 17.35 33.45
C LYS A 6 6.92 17.43 34.96
N TYR A 7 5.80 17.48 35.68
CA TYR A 7 5.79 17.53 37.14
C TYR A 7 6.45 16.30 37.77
N ARG A 8 6.16 15.10 37.26
CA ARG A 8 6.67 13.84 37.83
C ARG A 8 8.07 13.45 37.36
N THR A 9 8.43 13.78 36.12
CA THR A 9 9.64 13.22 35.48
C THR A 9 10.62 14.28 34.99
N GLY A 10 10.25 15.57 35.04
CA GLY A 10 11.04 16.67 34.45
C GLY A 10 11.08 16.67 32.92
N LYS A 11 10.46 15.69 32.24
CA LYS A 11 10.53 15.50 30.79
C LYS A 11 9.14 15.53 30.15
N ALA A 12 9.08 15.94 28.88
CA ALA A 12 7.86 15.81 28.10
C ALA A 12 7.59 14.32 27.80
N PRO A 13 6.34 13.84 27.89
CA PRO A 13 6.01 12.43 27.70
C PRO A 13 6.10 11.94 26.24
N PHE A 14 6.19 12.86 25.27
CA PHE A 14 6.32 12.58 23.85
C PHE A 14 7.11 13.70 23.17
N LYS A 15 7.76 13.39 22.02
CA LYS A 15 8.51 14.35 21.21
C LYS A 15 7.66 15.01 20.12
N THR A 16 6.68 14.26 19.60
CA THR A 16 5.84 14.69 18.48
C THR A 16 4.38 14.44 18.81
N VAL A 17 3.52 15.41 18.52
CA VAL A 17 2.06 15.29 18.60
C VAL A 17 1.52 15.42 17.19
N TYR A 18 0.85 14.38 16.70
CA TYR A 18 0.16 14.40 15.42
C TYR A 18 -1.33 14.62 15.68
N LEU A 19 -1.87 15.74 15.19
CA LEU A 19 -3.28 16.09 15.32
C LEU A 19 -4.00 15.81 13.99
N HIS A 20 -4.95 14.89 14.02
CA HIS A 20 -5.87 14.64 12.91
C HIS A 20 -7.19 15.40 13.12
N GLY A 21 -7.88 15.75 12.04
CA GLY A 21 -9.20 16.36 12.15
C GLY A 21 -10.28 15.37 12.58
N LEU A 22 -11.51 15.87 12.63
CA LEU A 22 -12.70 15.08 12.95
C LEU A 22 -13.24 14.39 11.69
N VAL A 23 -13.82 13.21 11.90
CA VAL A 23 -14.57 12.53 10.85
C VAL A 23 -15.97 13.14 10.75
N ARG A 24 -16.33 13.56 9.54
CA ARG A 24 -17.61 14.16 9.17
C ARG A 24 -18.38 13.22 8.25
N ASP A 25 -19.70 13.31 8.30
CA ASP A 25 -20.55 12.62 7.33
C ASP A 25 -20.47 13.27 5.94
N LYS A 26 -21.18 12.69 4.96
CA LYS A 26 -21.27 13.19 3.57
C LYS A 26 -21.76 14.64 3.46
N ASP A 27 -22.53 15.11 4.45
CA ASP A 27 -23.11 16.45 4.53
C ASP A 27 -22.26 17.40 5.38
N ARG A 28 -21.01 17.01 5.69
CA ARG A 28 -20.01 17.74 6.49
C ARG A 28 -20.40 17.99 7.94
N GLN A 29 -21.41 17.29 8.45
CA GLN A 29 -21.79 17.39 9.86
C GLN A 29 -20.86 16.52 10.70
N LYS A 30 -20.62 16.98 11.95
CA LYS A 30 -19.93 16.14 12.94
C LYS A 30 -20.75 14.86 13.12
N MET A 31 -20.11 13.70 13.00
CA MET A 31 -20.76 12.45 13.35
C MET A 31 -20.99 12.38 14.86
N SER A 32 -22.23 12.14 15.29
CA SER A 32 -22.56 11.92 16.70
C SER A 32 -23.75 10.99 16.84
N LYS A 33 -23.72 10.12 17.86
CA LYS A 33 -24.84 9.18 18.14
C LYS A 33 -26.18 9.91 18.27
N SER A 34 -26.17 11.10 18.87
CA SER A 34 -27.34 11.96 19.03
C SER A 34 -27.95 12.46 17.72
N LYS A 35 -27.17 12.57 16.64
CA LYS A 35 -27.64 13.02 15.32
C LYS A 35 -28.04 11.87 14.40
N GLY A 36 -27.80 10.62 14.81
CA GLY A 36 -28.09 9.43 14.00
C GLY A 36 -27.22 9.27 12.74
N ASN A 37 -26.22 10.14 12.53
CA ASN A 37 -25.35 10.15 11.35
C ASN A 37 -24.02 9.40 11.57
N VAL A 38 -23.97 8.47 12.53
CA VAL A 38 -22.77 7.68 12.81
C VAL A 38 -22.69 6.51 11.86
N ILE A 39 -21.55 6.37 11.19
CA ILE A 39 -21.20 5.16 10.47
C ILE A 39 -20.57 4.18 11.46
N ASP A 40 -21.14 2.98 11.60
CA ASP A 40 -20.51 1.92 12.38
C ASP A 40 -19.28 1.38 11.62
N PRO A 41 -18.05 1.57 12.14
CA PRO A 41 -16.86 1.09 11.47
C PRO A 41 -16.81 -0.43 11.33
N LEU A 42 -17.44 -1.18 12.23
CA LEU A 42 -17.48 -2.64 12.15
C LEU A 42 -18.40 -3.10 11.04
N GLY A 43 -19.65 -2.60 10.99
CA GLY A 43 -20.57 -2.90 9.88
C GLY A 43 -19.99 -2.52 8.50
N VAL A 44 -19.29 -1.39 8.39
CA VAL A 44 -18.62 -1.01 7.13
C VAL A 44 -17.43 -1.92 6.81
N ALA A 45 -16.65 -2.31 7.81
CA ALA A 45 -15.56 -3.27 7.62
C ALA A 45 -16.09 -4.65 7.20
N ASP A 46 -17.24 -5.09 7.70
CA ASP A 46 -17.87 -6.35 7.31
C ASP A 46 -18.37 -6.31 5.85
N LEU A 47 -18.91 -5.17 5.41
CA LEU A 47 -19.42 -5.01 4.04
C LEU A 47 -18.32 -4.81 2.98
N TYR A 48 -17.25 -4.08 3.33
CA TYR A 48 -16.25 -3.62 2.35
C TYR A 48 -14.82 -4.07 2.64
N GLY A 49 -14.56 -4.63 3.82
CA GLY A 49 -13.24 -5.00 4.32
C GLY A 49 -12.58 -3.89 5.13
N ALA A 50 -11.89 -4.28 6.20
CA ALA A 50 -11.16 -3.36 7.08
C ALA A 50 -10.09 -2.54 6.32
N ASP A 51 -9.41 -3.12 5.34
CA ASP A 51 -8.39 -2.41 4.55
C ASP A 51 -8.98 -1.30 3.67
N ALA A 52 -10.19 -1.51 3.14
CA ALA A 52 -10.89 -0.49 2.37
C ALA A 52 -11.25 0.71 3.26
N LEU A 53 -11.76 0.45 4.47
CA LEU A 53 -12.06 1.48 5.45
C LEU A 53 -10.79 2.24 5.90
N ARG A 54 -9.69 1.54 6.16
CA ARG A 54 -8.40 2.15 6.50
C ARG A 54 -7.91 3.09 5.41
N MET A 55 -7.92 2.65 4.15
CA MET A 55 -7.55 3.49 3.01
C MET A 55 -8.45 4.72 2.88
N ALA A 56 -9.76 4.55 3.07
CA ALA A 56 -10.73 5.64 3.02
C ALA A 56 -10.48 6.72 4.08
N LEU A 57 -10.03 6.32 5.27
CA LEU A 57 -9.72 7.20 6.39
C LEU A 57 -8.36 7.90 6.28
N VAL A 58 -7.41 7.29 5.56
CA VAL A 58 -6.05 7.84 5.39
C VAL A 58 -5.98 8.74 4.16
N ILE A 59 -6.53 8.34 3.01
CA ILE A 59 -6.43 9.12 1.78
C ILE A 59 -7.30 10.37 1.85
N GLY A 60 -6.72 11.50 1.47
CA GLY A 60 -7.34 12.82 1.58
C GLY A 60 -7.40 13.37 3.00
N ASN A 61 -6.71 12.74 3.97
CA ASN A 61 -6.64 13.19 5.35
C ASN A 61 -5.31 13.91 5.65
N THR A 62 -5.24 15.18 5.28
CA THR A 62 -4.12 16.05 5.68
C THR A 62 -4.23 16.37 7.17
N ALA A 63 -3.09 16.40 7.87
CA ALA A 63 -3.06 16.73 9.29
C ALA A 63 -3.80 18.05 9.58
N GLY A 64 -4.64 18.04 10.62
CA GLY A 64 -5.47 19.19 11.02
C GLY A 64 -6.76 19.41 10.22
N ASN A 65 -6.98 18.73 9.09
CA ASN A 65 -8.21 18.87 8.31
C ASN A 65 -9.24 17.80 8.66
N ASP A 66 -10.51 18.20 8.67
CA ASP A 66 -11.62 17.27 8.81
C ASP A 66 -11.77 16.40 7.56
N ILE A 67 -12.10 15.13 7.76
CA ILE A 67 -12.32 14.17 6.69
C ILE A 67 -13.80 13.91 6.49
N ILE A 68 -14.24 13.97 5.23
CA ILE A 68 -15.56 13.50 4.82
C ILE A 68 -15.45 12.02 4.51
N ILE A 69 -16.22 11.20 5.22
CA ILE A 69 -16.35 9.78 4.90
C ILE A 69 -17.75 9.48 4.37
N SER A 70 -17.78 8.71 3.30
CA SER A 70 -19.00 8.17 2.72
C SER A 70 -18.78 6.70 2.39
N GLU A 71 -19.88 5.95 2.36
CA GLU A 71 -19.86 4.55 1.95
C GLU A 71 -19.32 4.38 0.52
N GLU A 72 -19.62 5.32 -0.39
CA GLU A 72 -19.07 5.35 -1.74
C GLU A 72 -17.54 5.45 -1.76
N LYS A 73 -16.96 6.29 -0.89
CA LYS A 73 -15.51 6.41 -0.75
C LYS A 73 -14.90 5.08 -0.31
N VAL A 74 -15.50 4.42 0.68
CA VAL A 74 -15.03 3.09 1.15
C VAL A 74 -15.15 2.03 0.04
N LYS A 75 -16.28 2.01 -0.67
CA LYS A 75 -16.50 1.12 -1.83
C LYS A 75 -15.45 1.30 -2.91
N GLY A 76 -14.98 2.53 -3.15
CA GLY A 76 -13.86 2.82 -4.05
C GLY A 76 -12.59 2.06 -3.66
N TYR A 77 -12.23 2.05 -2.37
CA TYR A 77 -11.04 1.33 -1.89
C TYR A 77 -11.24 -0.18 -1.75
N ARG A 78 -12.47 -0.68 -1.63
CA ARG A 78 -12.77 -2.11 -1.85
C ARG A 78 -12.39 -2.51 -3.29
N ASN A 79 -12.73 -1.66 -4.28
CA ASN A 79 -12.36 -1.94 -5.67
C ASN A 79 -10.83 -1.90 -5.87
N PHE A 80 -10.11 -1.06 -5.12
CA PHE A 80 -8.65 -1.10 -5.09
C PHE A 80 -8.11 -2.41 -4.52
N ALA A 81 -8.65 -2.90 -3.40
CA ALA A 81 -8.31 -4.21 -2.86
C ALA A 81 -8.51 -5.33 -3.91
N ASN A 82 -9.62 -5.29 -4.65
CA ASN A 82 -9.87 -6.21 -5.77
C ASN A 82 -8.85 -6.07 -6.90
N LYS A 83 -8.42 -4.83 -7.25
CA LYS A 83 -7.36 -4.60 -8.25
C LYS A 83 -6.03 -5.21 -7.80
N ILE A 84 -5.68 -5.11 -6.51
CA ILE A 84 -4.48 -5.77 -5.94
C ILE A 84 -4.60 -7.29 -6.07
N TRP A 85 -5.76 -7.86 -5.73
CA TRP A 85 -6.00 -9.29 -5.85
C TRP A 85 -5.91 -9.78 -7.31
N ASN A 86 -6.47 -9.04 -8.26
CA ASN A 86 -6.39 -9.38 -9.69
C ASN A 86 -4.94 -9.35 -10.21
N ALA A 87 -4.16 -8.34 -9.82
CA ALA A 87 -2.73 -8.30 -10.14
C ALA A 87 -1.98 -9.49 -9.54
N THR A 88 -2.32 -9.87 -8.30
CA THR A 88 -1.76 -11.06 -7.63
C THR A 88 -2.02 -12.32 -8.43
N ARG A 89 -3.28 -12.54 -8.86
CA ARG A 89 -3.66 -13.71 -9.66
C ARG A 89 -2.82 -13.78 -10.94
N PHE A 90 -2.65 -12.65 -11.63
CA PHE A 90 -1.81 -12.59 -12.83
C PHE A 90 -0.35 -12.97 -12.53
N VAL A 91 0.24 -12.46 -11.45
CA VAL A 91 1.62 -12.81 -11.07
C VAL A 91 1.72 -14.30 -10.75
N LEU A 92 0.83 -14.86 -9.92
CA LEU A 92 0.86 -16.28 -9.53
C LEU A 92 0.61 -17.25 -10.70
N MET A 93 -0.16 -16.83 -11.71
CA MET A 93 -0.35 -17.62 -12.93
C MET A 93 0.94 -17.77 -13.75
N ASN A 94 1.83 -16.77 -13.71
CA ASN A 94 3.04 -16.70 -14.53
C ASN A 94 4.33 -17.05 -13.76
N VAL A 95 4.34 -16.82 -12.45
CA VAL A 95 5.49 -17.02 -11.55
C VAL A 95 5.14 -18.11 -10.54
N LYS A 96 5.43 -19.36 -10.89
CA LYS A 96 5.17 -20.54 -10.03
C LYS A 96 6.29 -20.81 -9.04
N GLU A 97 7.52 -20.47 -9.43
CA GLU A 97 8.73 -20.68 -8.66
C GLU A 97 9.50 -19.36 -8.56
N THR A 98 10.37 -19.26 -7.56
CA THR A 98 11.24 -18.09 -7.41
C THR A 98 12.24 -18.08 -8.59
N PRO A 99 12.28 -17.01 -9.41
CA PRO A 99 13.21 -16.93 -10.54
C PRO A 99 14.68 -16.96 -10.11
N ALA A 100 15.56 -17.31 -11.04
CA ALA A 100 16.99 -17.43 -10.80
C ALA A 100 17.61 -16.15 -10.19
N LYS A 101 18.60 -16.32 -9.30
CA LYS A 101 19.25 -15.20 -8.58
C LYS A 101 20.04 -14.25 -9.49
N LYS A 102 20.51 -14.72 -10.65
CA LYS A 102 21.24 -13.91 -11.64
C LYS A 102 20.38 -13.74 -12.88
N ILE A 103 19.76 -12.57 -13.02
CA ILE A 103 18.91 -12.21 -14.15
C ILE A 103 19.42 -10.92 -14.77
N SER A 104 19.55 -10.92 -16.10
CA SER A 104 19.86 -9.72 -16.87
C SER A 104 18.55 -9.07 -17.30
N PHE A 105 18.28 -7.88 -16.77
CA PHE A 105 17.11 -7.09 -17.16
C PHE A 105 17.37 -6.28 -18.43
N THR A 106 16.36 -6.17 -19.29
CA THR A 106 16.40 -5.28 -20.46
C THR A 106 16.48 -3.80 -20.02
N PRO A 107 16.90 -2.88 -20.91
CA PRO A 107 16.91 -1.45 -20.61
C PRO A 107 15.54 -0.92 -20.13
N GLU A 108 14.45 -1.41 -20.69
CA GLU A 108 13.08 -1.04 -20.36
C GLU A 108 12.71 -1.52 -18.96
N GLN A 109 13.02 -2.77 -18.64
CA GLN A 109 12.80 -3.35 -17.31
C GLN A 109 13.64 -2.63 -16.25
N LYS A 110 14.88 -2.23 -16.56
CA LYS A 110 15.72 -1.40 -15.68
C LYS A 110 15.10 -0.03 -15.40
N LYS A 111 14.53 0.63 -16.41
CA LYS A 111 13.78 1.89 -16.23
C LYS A 111 12.56 1.70 -15.34
N ALA A 112 11.84 0.57 -15.48
CA ALA A 112 10.72 0.26 -14.60
C ALA A 112 11.16 0.07 -13.14
N LEU A 113 12.24 -0.67 -12.91
CA LEU A 113 12.82 -0.86 -11.57
C LEU A 113 13.28 0.47 -10.94
N GLN A 114 13.81 1.40 -11.74
CA GLN A 114 14.15 2.74 -11.23
C GLN A 114 12.92 3.49 -10.71
N LYS A 115 11.79 3.41 -11.41
CA LYS A 115 10.53 4.00 -10.93
C LYS A 115 9.99 3.32 -9.67
N LEU A 116 10.18 2.00 -9.52
CA LEU A 116 9.86 1.27 -8.29
C LEU A 116 10.73 1.75 -7.11
N ASP A 117 12.02 1.99 -7.34
CA ASP A 117 12.91 2.54 -6.33
C ASP A 117 12.54 3.99 -5.96
N GLU A 118 12.13 4.81 -6.94
CA GLU A 118 11.66 6.18 -6.71
C GLU A 118 10.42 6.22 -5.82
N ILE A 119 9.39 5.42 -6.13
CA ILE A 119 8.18 5.37 -5.28
C ILE A 119 8.52 4.84 -3.88
N THR A 120 9.41 3.86 -3.78
CA THR A 120 9.87 3.32 -2.48
C THR A 120 10.49 4.40 -1.60
N ARG A 121 11.39 5.22 -2.16
CA ARG A 121 12.01 6.34 -1.43
C ARG A 121 10.99 7.43 -1.09
N LYS A 122 10.10 7.75 -2.03
CA LYS A 122 9.06 8.77 -1.82
C LYS A 122 8.13 8.37 -0.68
N THR A 123 7.65 7.13 -0.67
CA THR A 123 6.81 6.58 0.40
C THR A 123 7.54 6.60 1.74
N ALA A 124 8.80 6.18 1.80
CA ALA A 124 9.58 6.22 3.04
C ALA A 124 9.68 7.66 3.59
N LYS A 125 10.04 8.62 2.73
CA LYS A 125 10.10 10.04 3.09
C LYS A 125 8.76 10.58 3.58
N ASP A 126 7.67 10.28 2.88
CA ASP A 126 6.34 10.71 3.28
C ASP A 126 5.95 10.15 4.66
N LEU A 127 6.30 8.90 4.96
CA LEU A 127 6.06 8.29 6.28
C LEU A 127 6.91 8.93 7.38
N ASP A 128 8.20 9.19 7.12
CA ASP A 128 9.11 9.87 8.06
C ASP A 128 8.63 11.30 8.39
N GLU A 129 8.02 11.98 7.41
CA GLU A 129 7.44 13.31 7.57
C GLU A 129 5.97 13.28 8.08
N LEU A 130 5.45 12.11 8.48
CA LEU A 130 4.07 11.91 8.95
C LEU A 130 2.98 12.30 7.92
N LYS A 131 3.32 12.27 6.63
CA LYS A 131 2.42 12.53 5.49
C LYS A 131 1.75 11.25 5.00
N PHE A 132 1.05 10.56 5.89
CA PHE A 132 0.40 9.27 5.62
C PHE A 132 -0.57 9.30 4.43
N HIS A 133 -1.37 10.36 4.31
CA HIS A 133 -2.31 10.54 3.21
C HIS A 133 -1.60 10.59 1.86
N HIS A 134 -0.51 11.37 1.77
CA HIS A 134 0.26 11.52 0.54
C HIS A 134 0.96 10.20 0.17
N ALA A 135 1.52 9.49 1.15
CA ALA A 135 2.09 8.15 0.93
C ALA A 135 1.06 7.16 0.36
N ALA A 136 -0.13 7.07 0.98
CA ALA A 136 -1.19 6.17 0.55
C ALA A 136 -1.74 6.52 -0.84
N GLU A 137 -1.95 7.81 -1.11
CA GLU A 137 -2.44 8.30 -2.41
C GLU A 137 -1.44 8.06 -3.53
N ASN A 138 -0.15 8.36 -3.30
CA ASN A 138 0.91 8.07 -4.26
C ASN A 138 1.00 6.57 -4.58
N LEU A 139 0.90 5.71 -3.56
CA LEU A 139 0.91 4.25 -3.75
C LEU A 139 -0.33 3.76 -4.50
N TYR A 140 -1.51 4.29 -4.19
CA TYR A 140 -2.75 3.98 -4.91
C TYR A 140 -2.59 4.25 -6.41
N HIS A 141 -2.17 5.46 -6.78
CA HIS A 141 -1.99 5.84 -8.18
C HIS A 141 -0.87 5.07 -8.87
N PHE A 142 0.26 4.86 -8.18
CA PHE A 142 1.37 4.08 -8.73
C PHE A 142 0.96 2.63 -8.99
N PHE A 143 0.27 2.00 -8.03
CA PHE A 143 -0.19 0.63 -8.19
C PHE A 143 -1.18 0.51 -9.35
N TRP A 144 -2.18 1.40 -9.39
CA TRP A 144 -3.24 1.31 -10.38
C TRP A 144 -2.74 1.64 -11.78
N HIS A 145 -2.21 2.85 -11.98
CA HIS A 145 -1.96 3.39 -13.32
C HIS A 145 -0.58 3.01 -13.87
N TYR A 146 0.42 2.86 -13.00
CA TYR A 146 1.76 2.52 -13.46
C TYR A 146 2.00 1.01 -13.42
N TYR A 147 1.78 0.36 -12.29
CA TYR A 147 2.04 -1.07 -12.18
C TYR A 147 1.00 -1.90 -12.94
N ALA A 148 -0.29 -1.74 -12.64
CA ALA A 148 -1.31 -2.61 -13.20
C ALA A 148 -1.67 -2.26 -14.65
N ASP A 149 -1.90 -0.99 -14.97
CA ASP A 149 -2.33 -0.61 -16.33
C ASP A 149 -1.17 -0.54 -17.34
N LYS A 150 0.09 -0.42 -16.88
CA LYS A 150 1.27 -0.30 -17.75
C LYS A 150 2.25 -1.45 -17.60
N VAL A 151 2.91 -1.61 -16.44
CA VAL A 151 3.97 -2.62 -16.29
C VAL A 151 3.45 -4.03 -16.53
N ILE A 152 2.32 -4.41 -15.93
CA ILE A 152 1.70 -5.72 -16.17
C ILE A 152 1.34 -5.91 -17.63
N GLU A 153 0.75 -4.91 -18.28
CA GLU A 153 0.39 -4.99 -19.70
C GLU A 153 1.61 -5.14 -20.62
N ASP A 154 2.67 -4.36 -20.38
CA ASP A 154 3.94 -4.43 -21.11
C ASP A 154 4.57 -5.83 -21.00
N THR A 155 4.43 -6.50 -19.84
CA THR A 155 5.01 -7.84 -19.62
C THR A 155 4.31 -8.97 -20.39
N LYS A 156 3.07 -8.79 -20.85
CA LYS A 156 2.28 -9.89 -21.45
C LYS A 156 2.89 -10.42 -22.74
N LYS A 157 3.50 -9.54 -23.55
CA LYS A 157 4.17 -9.95 -24.80
C LYS A 157 5.44 -10.74 -24.50
N ASP A 158 6.25 -10.22 -23.57
CA ASP A 158 7.54 -10.80 -23.19
C ASP A 158 7.38 -12.19 -22.56
N LEU A 159 6.34 -12.39 -21.74
CA LEU A 159 6.02 -13.70 -21.14
C LEU A 159 5.70 -14.77 -22.19
N ASN A 160 5.09 -14.38 -23.32
CA ASN A 160 4.65 -15.27 -24.40
C ASN A 160 5.62 -15.28 -25.60
N SER A 161 6.77 -14.62 -25.52
CA SER A 161 7.71 -14.43 -26.63
C SER A 161 8.43 -15.72 -27.09
N GLY A 162 8.41 -16.79 -26.28
CA GLY A 162 9.17 -18.02 -26.52
C GLY A 162 10.67 -17.92 -26.16
N ASP A 163 11.20 -16.71 -25.96
CA ASP A 163 12.56 -16.51 -25.45
C ASP A 163 12.58 -16.75 -23.94
N LYS A 164 13.28 -17.82 -23.53
CA LYS A 164 13.40 -18.20 -22.12
C LYS A 164 14.05 -17.12 -21.27
N ASN A 165 15.06 -16.42 -21.78
CA ASN A 165 15.77 -15.38 -21.01
C ASN A 165 14.87 -14.17 -20.77
N ILE A 166 14.13 -13.74 -21.80
CA ILE A 166 13.18 -12.63 -21.69
C ILE A 166 12.02 -13.02 -20.75
N SER A 167 11.46 -14.22 -20.90
CA SER A 167 10.38 -14.70 -20.05
C SER A 167 10.81 -14.77 -18.57
N GLU A 168 11.99 -15.35 -18.28
CA GLU A 168 12.50 -15.44 -16.90
C GLU A 168 12.81 -14.07 -16.30
N SER A 169 13.41 -13.14 -17.07
CA SER A 169 13.64 -11.77 -16.59
C SER A 169 12.34 -11.03 -16.26
N THR A 170 11.30 -11.28 -17.05
CA THR A 170 9.98 -10.67 -16.89
C THR A 170 9.25 -11.22 -15.67
N LYS A 171 9.34 -12.54 -15.41
CA LYS A 171 8.83 -13.16 -14.18
C LYS A 171 9.50 -12.57 -12.93
N ALA A 172 10.82 -12.37 -12.97
CA ALA A 172 11.55 -11.74 -11.87
C ALA A 172 11.17 -10.27 -11.67
N LEU A 173 10.95 -9.53 -12.76
CA LEU A 173 10.45 -8.16 -12.68
C LEU A 173 9.09 -8.13 -11.97
N LEU A 174 8.14 -8.95 -12.42
CA LEU A 174 6.80 -9.04 -11.84
C LEU A 174 6.84 -9.38 -10.36
N LEU A 175 7.60 -10.41 -9.98
CA LEU A 175 7.74 -10.84 -8.60
C LEU A 175 8.34 -9.72 -7.73
N LYS A 176 9.37 -9.04 -8.22
CA LYS A 176 10.04 -7.94 -7.49
C LYS A 176 9.12 -6.73 -7.32
N PHE A 177 8.39 -6.33 -8.36
CA PHE A 177 7.38 -5.27 -8.26
C PHE A 177 6.31 -5.63 -7.25
N HIS A 178 5.73 -6.81 -7.39
CA HIS A 178 4.59 -7.22 -6.57
C HIS A 178 4.99 -7.31 -5.09
N THR A 179 6.08 -8.00 -4.78
CA THR A 179 6.57 -8.13 -3.40
C THR A 179 6.93 -6.78 -2.77
N THR A 180 7.54 -5.87 -3.54
CA THR A 180 7.88 -4.52 -3.05
C THR A 180 6.62 -3.71 -2.77
N LEU A 181 5.65 -3.71 -3.69
CA LEU A 181 4.40 -2.96 -3.52
C LEU A 181 3.55 -3.49 -2.36
N LEU A 182 3.53 -4.81 -2.12
CA LEU A 182 2.87 -5.38 -0.93
C LEU A 182 3.49 -4.85 0.36
N LYS A 183 4.83 -4.81 0.46
CA LYS A 183 5.52 -4.22 1.61
C LYS A 183 5.17 -2.75 1.82
N LEU A 184 5.15 -1.95 0.74
CA LEU A 184 4.82 -0.53 0.80
C LEU A 184 3.36 -0.27 1.18
N LEU A 185 2.43 -1.13 0.74
CA LEU A 185 1.00 -1.02 1.03
C LEU A 185 0.63 -1.55 2.42
N HIS A 186 1.44 -2.43 3.02
CA HIS A 186 1.13 -3.10 4.28
C HIS A 186 0.75 -2.18 5.46
N PRO A 187 1.41 -1.01 5.68
CA PRO A 187 0.98 -0.06 6.71
C PRO A 187 -0.47 0.42 6.55
N PHE A 188 -0.98 0.43 5.31
CA PHE A 188 -2.32 0.92 4.98
C PHE A 188 -3.34 -0.20 4.84
N MET A 189 -2.96 -1.31 4.21
CA MET A 189 -3.83 -2.46 3.90
C MET A 189 -3.26 -3.78 4.44
N PRO A 190 -3.13 -3.95 5.77
CA PRO A 190 -2.40 -5.06 6.35
C PRO A 190 -3.01 -6.44 6.04
N HIS A 191 -4.33 -6.58 5.95
CA HIS A 191 -4.97 -7.90 5.88
C HIS A 191 -4.80 -8.54 4.50
N ILE A 192 -5.14 -7.81 3.43
CA ILE A 192 -5.03 -8.31 2.06
C ILE A 192 -3.56 -8.49 1.67
N THR A 193 -2.68 -7.58 2.09
CA THR A 193 -1.25 -7.66 1.75
C THR A 193 -0.61 -8.85 2.45
N GLU A 194 -0.91 -9.10 3.73
CA GLU A 194 -0.45 -10.29 4.46
C GLU A 194 -0.99 -11.56 3.80
N LYS A 195 -2.29 -11.59 3.44
CA LYS A 195 -2.89 -12.77 2.83
C LYS A 195 -2.25 -13.10 1.48
N ILE A 196 -1.98 -12.09 0.66
CA ILE A 196 -1.28 -12.27 -0.61
C ILE A 196 0.16 -12.73 -0.37
N TRP A 197 0.83 -12.17 0.62
CA TRP A 197 2.22 -12.48 0.96
C TRP A 197 2.45 -13.96 1.33
N GLU A 198 1.43 -14.64 1.86
CA GLU A 198 1.44 -16.09 2.09
C GLU A 198 1.46 -16.91 0.79
N LEU A 199 0.85 -16.39 -0.28
CA LEU A 199 0.68 -17.07 -1.56
C LEU A 199 1.90 -16.93 -2.49
N ILE A 200 2.69 -15.89 -2.30
CA ILE A 200 3.83 -15.57 -3.18
C ILE A 200 4.96 -16.59 -3.01
N PRO A 201 5.54 -17.13 -4.11
CA PRO A 201 6.65 -18.10 -4.03
C PRO A 201 7.96 -17.43 -3.54
N ARG A 202 8.45 -17.84 -2.36
CA ARG A 202 9.66 -17.28 -1.72
C ARG A 202 10.39 -18.28 -0.81
N GLU A 203 11.72 -18.12 -0.69
CA GLU A 203 12.63 -18.99 0.08
C GLU A 203 12.50 -18.85 1.62
N ASN A 204 11.68 -17.92 2.13
CA ASN A 204 11.43 -17.78 3.57
C ASN A 204 10.02 -17.23 3.80
N LYS A 205 9.14 -17.99 4.46
CA LYS A 205 7.72 -17.66 4.66
C LYS A 205 7.42 -16.87 5.94
N LYS A 206 8.31 -15.94 6.35
CA LYS A 206 8.03 -14.98 7.43
C LYS A 206 6.77 -14.15 7.15
N MET A 207 6.03 -13.77 8.17
CA MET A 207 4.91 -12.84 8.01
C MET A 207 5.38 -11.50 7.44
N LEU A 208 4.55 -10.84 6.64
CA LEU A 208 4.86 -9.55 6.03
C LEU A 208 5.11 -8.47 7.10
N ILE A 209 4.36 -8.52 8.19
CA ILE A 209 4.49 -7.55 9.30
C ILE A 209 5.88 -7.51 9.96
N ILE A 210 6.67 -8.58 9.85
CA ILE A 210 8.04 -8.65 10.39
C ILE A 210 9.14 -8.52 9.32
N GLU A 211 8.75 -8.24 8.08
CA GLU A 211 9.70 -8.01 7.00
C GLU A 211 10.36 -6.64 7.11
N GLU A 212 11.61 -6.56 6.67
CA GLU A 212 12.28 -5.26 6.52
C GLU A 212 11.61 -4.41 5.45
N TRP A 213 11.59 -3.11 5.71
CA TRP A 213 11.22 -2.10 4.71
C TRP A 213 12.09 -2.26 3.45
N PRO A 214 11.51 -2.19 2.24
CA PRO A 214 12.26 -2.38 1.01
C PRO A 214 13.40 -1.37 0.89
N LYS A 215 14.62 -1.88 0.72
CA LYS A 215 15.82 -1.06 0.50
C LYS A 215 15.83 -0.59 -0.95
N SER A 216 15.93 0.72 -1.16
CA SER A 216 16.22 1.31 -2.47
C SER A 216 17.59 0.80 -2.95
N SER A 217 17.68 0.40 -4.22
CA SER A 217 18.93 -0.12 -4.79
C SER A 217 20.05 0.93 -4.91
N ARG A 218 19.74 2.21 -4.66
CA ARG A 218 20.69 3.33 -4.63
C ARG A 218 20.66 4.03 -3.27
N LYS A 219 21.86 4.21 -2.69
CA LYS A 219 22.16 5.24 -1.68
C LYS A 219 22.20 6.59 -2.36
#